data_AF-A0A0Q4RY82-F1
#
_entry.id   AF-A0A0Q4RY82-F1
#
_cell.length_a   1.000
_cell.length_b   1.000
_cell.length_c   1.000
_cell.angle_alpha   90.00
_cell.angle_beta   90.00
_cell.angle_gamma   90.00
#
_symmetry.space_group_name_H-M   'P 1'
#
loop_
_entity.id
_entity.type
_entity.pdbx_description
1 polymer ?
#
loop_
_entity_poly.entity_id
_entity_poly.type
_entity_poly.pdbx_seq_one_letter_code
_entity_poly.pdbx_strand_id
1 'polypeptide(L)'
;MLCGDMKFSTKKTGGSIRCDELYNRLALKGKWADKPAISDGLLIFVLSAANVVNNVMSPVPQKHVGIYHGGMVFNFSNGQHKVVADNSVEAFHNKFKNSYAGNDISLYYGVAP
;
A
#
# COMPACT_ATOMS: atom_id res chain seq x y z
N MET A 1 -18.28 10.66 -6.33
CA MET A 1 -17.06 11.29 -6.89
C MET A 1 -16.11 10.16 -7.25
N LEU A 2 -15.84 9.94 -8.54
CA LEU A 2 -14.96 8.84 -8.98
C LEU A 2 -13.50 9.28 -8.82
N CYS A 3 -12.63 8.39 -8.33
CA CYS A 3 -11.19 8.67 -8.26
C CYS A 3 -10.65 8.94 -9.67
N GLY A 4 -9.75 9.92 -9.80
CA GLY A 4 -9.10 10.20 -11.07
C GLY A 4 -8.28 9.00 -11.57
N ASP A 5 -8.35 8.73 -12.87
CA ASP A 5 -7.61 7.65 -13.50
C ASP A 5 -6.09 7.90 -13.52
N MET A 6 -5.33 6.80 -13.59
CA MET A 6 -3.87 6.82 -13.70
C MET A 6 -3.36 7.25 -15.09
N LYS A 7 -4.26 7.41 -16.08
CA LYS A 7 -3.95 7.95 -17.42
C LYS A 7 -4.00 9.48 -17.44
N PHE A 8 -4.32 10.10 -16.31
CA PHE A 8 -4.48 11.53 -16.13
C PHE A 8 -5.62 12.16 -16.95
N SER A 9 -6.45 11.39 -17.65
CA SER A 9 -7.57 11.90 -18.46
C SER A 9 -8.67 12.51 -17.61
N THR A 10 -8.81 12.04 -16.38
CA THR A 10 -9.81 12.53 -15.40
C THR A 10 -9.16 13.22 -14.20
N LYS A 11 -7.90 13.66 -14.33
CA LYS A 11 -7.18 14.44 -13.31
C LYS A 11 -8.06 15.63 -12.90
N LYS A 12 -8.36 15.77 -11.60
CA LYS A 12 -9.23 16.80 -10.96
C LYS A 12 -10.74 16.53 -10.92
N THR A 13 -11.23 15.41 -11.44
CA THR A 13 -12.67 15.06 -11.34
C THR A 13 -13.04 14.36 -10.02
N GLY A 14 -12.05 13.97 -9.22
CA GLY A 14 -12.21 13.49 -7.86
C GLY A 14 -10.91 13.53 -7.07
N GLY A 15 -11.02 13.56 -5.74
CA GLY A 15 -9.88 13.48 -4.85
C GLY A 15 -9.33 12.04 -4.80
N SER A 16 -8.07 11.87 -5.18
CA SER A 16 -7.31 10.66 -4.85
C SER A 16 -6.25 11.03 -3.81
N ILE A 17 -6.14 10.21 -2.76
CA ILE A 17 -5.02 10.29 -1.82
C ILE A 17 -3.89 9.42 -2.35
N ARG A 18 -2.66 9.94 -2.34
CA ARG A 18 -1.50 9.14 -2.74
C ARG A 18 -1.07 8.25 -1.59
N CYS A 19 -0.54 7.07 -1.92
CA CYS A 19 -0.08 6.08 -0.96
C CYS A 19 0.95 6.66 0.05
N ASP A 20 1.87 7.50 -0.42
CA ASP A 20 2.85 8.19 0.42
C ASP A 20 2.22 9.26 1.32
N GLU A 21 1.27 10.03 0.80
CA GLU A 21 0.52 11.02 1.60
C GLU A 21 -0.27 10.35 2.72
N LEU A 22 -0.86 9.19 2.43
CA LEU A 22 -1.54 8.36 3.42
C LEU A 22 -0.54 7.88 4.48
N TYR A 23 0.51 7.17 4.08
CA TYR A 23 1.51 6.60 4.99
C TYR A 23 2.11 7.67 5.90
N ASN A 24 2.55 8.80 5.32
CA ASN A 24 3.26 9.83 6.08
C ASN A 24 2.39 10.50 7.14
N ARG A 25 1.05 10.52 6.97
CA ARG A 25 0.10 11.10 7.93
C ARG A 25 -0.27 10.17 9.10
N LEU A 26 0.03 8.87 9.03
CA LEU A 26 -0.35 7.94 10.10
C LEU A 26 0.54 8.16 11.34
N ALA A 27 -0.08 8.22 12.52
CA ALA A 27 0.63 8.37 13.78
C ALA A 27 1.42 7.10 14.15
N LEU A 28 0.79 5.93 13.98
CA LEU A 28 1.38 4.63 14.27
C LEU A 28 1.62 3.85 12.97
N LYS A 29 2.89 3.73 12.59
CA LYS A 29 3.35 3.14 11.32
C LYS A 29 4.79 2.65 11.43
N GLY A 30 5.18 1.70 10.59
CA GLY A 30 6.54 1.18 10.56
C GLY A 30 6.69 -0.06 9.68
N LYS A 31 7.77 -0.82 9.86
CA LYS A 31 7.97 -2.08 9.13
C LYS A 31 6.93 -3.11 9.56
N TRP A 32 6.45 -3.93 8.62
CA TRP A 32 5.41 -4.92 8.89
C TRP A 32 5.76 -5.92 10.01
N ALA A 33 7.05 -6.22 10.20
CA ALA A 33 7.53 -7.07 11.28
C ALA A 33 7.27 -6.48 12.68
N ASP A 34 7.22 -5.14 12.78
CA ASP A 34 7.06 -4.39 14.03
C ASP A 34 5.60 -3.95 14.28
N LYS A 35 4.64 -4.54 13.54
CA LYS A 35 3.23 -4.19 13.67
C LYS A 35 2.68 -4.57 15.06
N PRO A 36 1.70 -3.82 15.60
CA PRO A 36 1.04 -4.19 16.84
C PRO A 36 0.33 -5.54 16.71
N ALA A 37 0.03 -6.19 17.84
CA ALA A 37 -0.70 -7.46 17.88
C ALA A 37 -2.18 -7.37 17.43
N ILE A 38 -2.61 -6.21 16.96
CA ILE A 38 -3.92 -6.01 16.33
C ILE A 38 -3.98 -6.89 15.08
N SER A 39 -4.97 -7.77 15.03
CA SER A 39 -5.09 -8.78 13.97
C SER A 39 -5.74 -8.25 12.69
N ASP A 40 -6.57 -7.21 12.77
CA ASP A 40 -7.40 -6.78 11.63
C ASP A 40 -7.48 -5.26 11.50
N GLY A 41 -7.67 -4.79 10.27
CA GLY A 41 -7.88 -3.37 9.96
C GLY A 41 -6.59 -2.56 9.77
N LEU A 42 -5.42 -3.20 9.85
CA LEU A 42 -4.15 -2.56 9.55
C LEU A 42 -4.07 -2.20 8.06
N LEU A 43 -3.57 -0.99 7.77
CA LEU A 43 -3.10 -0.67 6.43
C LEU A 43 -1.77 -1.38 6.21
N ILE A 44 -1.62 -2.02 5.04
CA ILE A 44 -0.39 -2.66 4.60
C ILE A 44 0.11 -1.98 3.34
N PHE A 45 1.38 -1.58 3.35
CA PHE A 45 2.04 -0.87 2.27
C PHE A 45 3.17 -1.72 1.72
N VAL A 46 3.46 -1.57 0.43
CA VAL A 46 4.56 -2.27 -0.25
C VAL A 46 5.27 -1.36 -1.23
N LEU A 47 6.60 -1.30 -1.11
CA LEU A 47 7.51 -0.54 -1.97
C LEU A 47 8.97 -0.99 -1.72
N SER A 48 9.91 -0.47 -2.50
CA SER A 48 11.35 -0.65 -2.24
C SER A 48 11.76 0.01 -0.91
N ALA A 49 12.51 -0.71 -0.07
CA ALA A 49 12.94 -0.22 1.23
C ALA A 49 13.80 1.05 1.15
N ALA A 50 14.54 1.22 0.06
CA ALA A 50 15.32 2.43 -0.19
C ALA A 50 14.45 3.72 -0.26
N ASN A 51 13.15 3.58 -0.51
CA ASN A 51 12.20 4.69 -0.59
C ASN A 51 11.48 4.98 0.73
N VAL A 52 11.95 4.40 1.84
CA VAL A 52 11.49 4.77 3.20
C VAL A 52 12.70 5.17 4.03
N VAL A 53 12.88 6.47 4.23
CA VAL A 53 14.00 7.05 4.99
C VAL A 53 13.43 7.73 6.23
N ASN A 54 13.99 7.46 7.41
CA ASN A 54 13.50 8.00 8.68
C ASN A 54 12.00 7.79 8.91
N ASN A 55 11.48 6.63 8.50
CA ASN A 55 10.06 6.28 8.54
C ASN A 55 9.15 7.24 7.72
N VAL A 56 9.70 7.86 6.68
CA VAL A 56 9.00 8.71 5.71
C VAL A 56 9.06 8.04 4.34
N MET A 57 7.89 7.81 3.74
CA MET A 57 7.74 7.22 2.42
C MET A 57 7.91 8.28 1.33
N SER A 58 8.81 8.02 0.37
CA SER A 58 9.08 8.93 -0.75
C SER A 58 7.95 8.96 -1.80
N PRO A 59 7.82 10.07 -2.57
CA PRO A 59 6.80 10.23 -3.60
C PRO A 59 7.14 9.46 -4.91
N VAL A 60 7.39 8.15 -4.81
CA VAL A 60 7.73 7.28 -5.97
C VAL A 60 6.49 6.67 -6.64
N PRO A 61 6.55 6.29 -7.93
CA PRO A 61 5.42 5.65 -8.61
C PRO A 61 5.18 4.20 -8.19
N GLN A 62 6.23 3.46 -7.87
CA GLN A 62 6.16 2.04 -7.49
C GLN A 62 5.90 1.89 -5.99
N LYS A 63 4.62 1.93 -5.64
CA LYS A 63 4.13 1.67 -4.28
C LYS A 63 2.66 1.26 -4.33
N HIS A 64 2.24 0.45 -3.37
CA HIS A 64 0.85 0.00 -3.25
C HIS A 64 0.41 -0.02 -1.79
N VAL A 65 -0.91 0.05 -1.58
CA VAL A 65 -1.54 -0.06 -0.26
C VAL A 65 -2.73 -1.01 -0.31
N GLY A 66 -2.97 -1.71 0.79
CA GLY A 66 -4.14 -2.53 1.03
C GLY A 66 -4.56 -2.50 2.50
N ILE A 67 -5.64 -3.22 2.80
CA ILE A 67 -6.15 -3.43 4.16
C ILE A 67 -5.94 -4.90 4.50
N TYR A 68 -5.27 -5.15 5.62
CA TYR A 68 -5.10 -6.48 6.19
C TYR A 68 -6.32 -6.85 7.04
N HIS A 69 -6.95 -7.97 6.71
CA HIS A 69 -8.11 -8.48 7.44
C HIS A 69 -8.27 -9.99 7.23
N GLY A 70 -8.47 -10.75 8.31
CA GLY A 70 -8.67 -12.20 8.28
C GLY A 70 -7.51 -12.96 7.65
N GLY A 71 -6.27 -12.48 7.83
CA GLY A 71 -5.09 -13.07 7.19
C GLY A 71 -4.88 -12.69 5.72
N MET A 72 -5.85 -12.02 5.09
CA MET A 72 -5.83 -11.61 3.68
C MET A 72 -5.47 -10.13 3.52
N VAL A 73 -5.14 -9.73 2.29
CA VAL A 73 -4.90 -8.33 1.93
C VAL A 73 -5.86 -7.87 0.84
N PHE A 74 -6.77 -6.96 1.20
CA PHE A 74 -7.72 -6.34 0.29
C PHE A 74 -7.10 -5.09 -0.33
N ASN A 75 -7.03 -5.01 -1.66
CA ASN A 75 -6.41 -3.90 -2.36
C ASN A 75 -7.08 -3.63 -3.71
N PHE A 76 -7.01 -2.39 -4.19
CA PHE A 76 -7.56 -2.05 -5.50
C PHE A 76 -6.59 -2.48 -6.60
N SER A 77 -7.05 -3.32 -7.53
CA SER A 77 -6.28 -3.72 -8.69
C SER A 77 -6.53 -2.76 -9.85
N ASN A 78 -5.47 -2.06 -10.29
CA ASN A 78 -5.55 -1.21 -11.47
C ASN A 78 -5.86 -1.99 -12.74
N GLY A 79 -5.35 -3.22 -12.87
CA GLY A 79 -5.58 -4.06 -14.05
C GLY A 79 -7.00 -4.66 -14.11
N GLN A 80 -7.61 -4.92 -12.95
CA GLN A 80 -8.96 -5.50 -12.88
C GLN A 80 -10.06 -4.48 -12.58
N HIS A 81 -9.70 -3.22 -12.30
CA HIS A 81 -10.62 -2.14 -11.93
C HIS A 81 -11.59 -2.49 -10.79
N LYS A 82 -11.12 -3.27 -9.81
CA LYS A 82 -11.91 -3.69 -8.64
C LYS A 82 -11.02 -3.95 -7.43
N VAL A 83 -11.64 -4.00 -6.26
CA VAL A 83 -11.00 -4.56 -5.06
C VAL A 83 -10.79 -6.06 -5.28
N VAL A 84 -9.57 -6.51 -5.01
CA VAL A 84 -9.17 -7.92 -5.01
C VAL A 84 -8.65 -8.29 -3.63
N ALA A 85 -8.65 -9.58 -3.33
CA ALA A 85 -8.05 -10.13 -2.12
C ALA A 85 -6.84 -10.98 -2.51
N ASP A 86 -5.69 -10.71 -1.92
CA ASP A 86 -4.58 -11.66 -1.89
C ASP A 86 -4.77 -12.54 -0.66
N ASN A 87 -4.72 -13.86 -0.87
CA ASN A 87 -5.07 -14.86 0.16
C ASN A 87 -4.12 -14.90 1.36
N SER A 88 -2.97 -14.21 1.28
CA SER A 88 -2.07 -14.01 2.41
C SER A 88 -1.20 -12.76 2.24
N VAL A 89 -0.52 -12.35 3.31
CA VAL A 89 0.49 -11.28 3.27
C VAL A 89 1.65 -11.66 2.35
N GLU A 90 2.07 -12.91 2.34
CA GLU A 90 3.13 -13.42 1.47
C GLU A 90 2.70 -13.41 0.00
N ALA A 91 1.45 -13.75 -0.30
CA ALA A 91 0.90 -13.66 -1.65
C ALA A 91 0.90 -12.21 -2.14
N PHE A 92 0.45 -11.28 -1.30
CA PHE A 92 0.52 -9.83 -1.57
C PHE A 92 1.96 -9.38 -1.81
N HIS A 93 2.90 -9.76 -0.94
CA HIS A 93 4.30 -9.38 -1.05
C HIS A 93 4.94 -9.91 -2.34
N ASN A 94 4.79 -11.20 -2.62
CA ASN A 94 5.36 -11.85 -3.80
C ASN A 94 4.82 -11.26 -5.10
N LYS A 95 3.53 -10.92 -5.16
CA LYS A 95 2.92 -10.23 -6.31
C LYS A 95 3.68 -8.94 -6.65
N PHE A 96 4.01 -8.12 -5.65
CA PHE A 96 4.71 -6.85 -5.88
C PHE A 96 6.22 -7.00 -6.02
N LYS A 97 6.85 -8.00 -5.38
CA LYS A 97 8.25 -8.37 -5.67
C LYS A 97 8.42 -8.66 -7.16
N ASN A 98 7.52 -9.46 -7.74
CA ASN A 98 7.54 -9.80 -9.15
C ASN A 98 7.20 -8.60 -10.05
N SER A 99 6.25 -7.75 -9.63
CA SER A 99 5.79 -6.62 -10.44
C SER A 99 6.77 -5.44 -10.48
N TYR A 100 7.52 -5.22 -9.39
CA TYR A 100 8.45 -4.09 -9.27
C TYR A 100 9.91 -4.48 -9.57
N ALA A 101 10.20 -5.78 -9.72
CA ALA A 101 11.53 -6.31 -10.08
C ALA A 101 12.68 -5.81 -9.18
N GLY A 102 12.39 -5.49 -7.91
CA GLY A 102 13.36 -5.06 -6.92
C GLY A 102 13.70 -6.17 -5.93
N ASN A 103 14.98 -6.32 -5.58
CA ASN A 103 15.41 -7.26 -4.54
C ASN A 103 15.06 -6.77 -3.12
N ASP A 104 14.72 -5.49 -2.97
CA ASP A 104 14.51 -4.79 -1.70
C ASP A 104 13.03 -4.42 -1.42
N ILE A 105 12.08 -5.01 -2.18
CA ILE A 105 10.65 -4.78 -1.96
C ILE A 105 10.28 -5.26 -0.57
N SER A 106 9.73 -4.35 0.24
CA SER A 106 9.47 -4.54 1.67
C SER A 106 8.05 -4.11 2.03
N LEU A 107 7.56 -4.67 3.14
CA LEU A 107 6.24 -4.40 3.68
C LEU A 107 6.29 -3.45 4.87
N TYR A 108 5.31 -2.56 4.94
CA TYR A 108 5.14 -1.60 6.03
C TYR A 108 3.69 -1.62 6.51
N TYR A 109 3.45 -1.33 7.79
CA TYR A 109 2.12 -1.21 8.36
C TYR A 109 1.78 0.25 8.65
N GLY A 110 0.48 0.51 8.81
CA GLY A 110 -0.04 1.70 9.45
C GLY A 110 -1.38 1.44 10.11
N VAL A 111 -1.64 2.09 11.23
CA VAL A 111 -2.93 2.06 11.92
C VAL A 111 -3.74 3.26 11.44
N ALA A 112 -4.92 3.01 10.86
CA ALA A 112 -5.83 4.08 10.47
C ALA A 112 -6.29 4.86 11.72
N PRO A 113 -6.51 6.18 11.61
CA PRO A 113 -7.02 6.99 12.72
C PRO A 113 -8.37 6.52 13.26
#